data_AF-A0A9X8G4X3-F1
#
_entry.id   AF-A0A9X8G4X3-F1
#
_cell.length_a   1.000
_cell.length_b   1.000
_cell.length_c   1.000
_cell.angle_alpha   90.00
_cell.angle_beta   90.00
_cell.angle_gamma   90.00
#
_symmetry.space_group_name_H-M   'P 1'
#
loop_
_entity.id
_entity.type
_entity.pdbx_description
1 polymer ?
#
loop_
_entity_poly.entity_id
_entity_poly.type
_entity_poly.pdbx_seq_one_letter_code
_entity_poly.pdbx_strand_id
1 'polypeptide(L)'
;MENKMIIGNALEIGIQLEYIIELSSPSGLFNFIIDDRLIPGKGIVTDLYVVISSLKDSLNNKLADGVIDIGEIPLDDLDFSNGAPENVLWLDVSELSDYGCVFWLGFDRGFERLFYSTDFEKTIQEKIYPKGTIEKLINSLPDAKDFIIRRINKEVTITDVTV
;
A
#
# COMPACT_ATOMS: atom_id res chain seq x y z
N MET A 1 -12.57 -20.68 6.16
CA MET A 1 -11.81 -19.71 5.35
C MET A 1 -11.74 -18.45 6.17
N GLU A 2 -10.54 -17.99 6.51
CA GLU A 2 -10.37 -16.76 7.31
C GLU A 2 -10.64 -15.55 6.42
N ASN A 3 -11.65 -14.76 6.79
CA ASN A 3 -11.90 -13.44 6.21
C ASN A 3 -10.71 -12.54 6.58
N LYS A 4 -9.70 -12.43 5.72
CA LYS A 4 -8.56 -11.55 5.99
C LYS A 4 -8.88 -10.12 5.58
N MET A 5 -9.49 -9.40 6.52
CA MET A 5 -9.61 -7.94 6.51
C MET A 5 -8.25 -7.24 6.66
N ILE A 6 -7.22 -7.99 7.05
CA ILE A 6 -5.84 -7.54 7.17
C ILE A 6 -4.92 -8.56 6.51
N ILE A 7 -4.03 -8.06 5.66
CA ILE A 7 -2.98 -8.81 4.99
C ILE A 7 -1.64 -8.34 5.57
N GLY A 8 -0.76 -9.27 5.95
CA GLY A 8 0.51 -8.96 6.65
C GLY A 8 0.41 -9.03 8.17
N ASN A 9 1.29 -8.30 8.87
CA ASN A 9 1.37 -8.23 10.33
C ASN A 9 0.95 -6.84 10.80
N ALA A 10 -0.23 -6.74 11.44
CA ALA A 10 -0.78 -5.46 11.90
C ALA A 10 0.10 -4.74 12.94
N LEU A 11 1.03 -5.43 13.61
CA LEU A 11 1.92 -4.81 14.59
C LEU A 11 3.22 -4.27 13.98
N GLU A 12 3.50 -4.57 12.72
CA GLU A 12 4.73 -4.18 12.02
C GLU A 12 4.39 -3.49 10.70
N ILE A 13 3.97 -4.27 9.71
CA ILE A 13 3.57 -3.80 8.39
C ILE A 13 2.46 -4.70 7.82
N GLY A 14 1.39 -4.06 7.36
CA GLY A 14 0.25 -4.75 6.76
C GLY A 14 -0.61 -3.82 5.94
N ILE A 15 -1.68 -4.38 5.37
CA ILE A 15 -2.71 -3.63 4.66
C ILE A 15 -4.06 -4.08 5.21
N GLN A 16 -4.83 -3.14 5.71
CA GLN A 16 -6.24 -3.34 5.98
C GLN A 16 -7.02 -3.12 4.69
N LEU A 17 -7.88 -4.07 4.37
CA LEU A 17 -8.78 -4.00 3.24
C LEU A 17 -10.19 -4.37 3.66
N GLU A 18 -11.14 -3.50 3.34
CA GLU A 18 -12.55 -3.74 3.59
C GLU A 18 -13.37 -3.24 2.41
N TYR A 19 -14.01 -4.16 1.70
CA TYR A 19 -15.00 -3.81 0.69
C TYR A 19 -16.30 -3.35 1.36
N ILE A 20 -16.80 -2.17 0.98
CA ILE A 20 -18.02 -1.61 1.56
C ILE A 20 -19.16 -1.64 0.52
N ILE A 21 -18.92 -1.10 -0.68
CA ILE A 21 -19.96 -0.87 -1.68
C ILE A 21 -19.45 -1.16 -3.10
N GLU A 22 -20.38 -1.56 -3.97
CA GLU A 22 -20.16 -1.57 -5.41
C GLU A 22 -20.74 -0.27 -5.97
N LEU A 23 -19.88 0.55 -6.56
CA LEU A 23 -20.32 1.66 -7.38
C LEU A 23 -20.21 1.23 -8.85
N SER A 24 -19.17 1.71 -9.52
CA SER A 24 -18.76 1.26 -10.87
C SER A 24 -17.73 0.13 -10.79
N SER A 25 -17.15 -0.06 -9.62
CA SER A 25 -16.01 -0.93 -9.27
C SER A 25 -16.09 -1.26 -7.77
N PRO A 26 -15.33 -2.26 -7.29
CA PRO A 26 -15.15 -2.51 -5.87
C PRO A 26 -14.67 -1.27 -5.11
N SER A 27 -15.46 -0.77 -4.15
CA SER A 27 -15.06 0.39 -3.34
C SER A 27 -15.15 0.11 -1.84
N GLY A 28 -14.24 0.69 -1.08
CA GLY A 28 -14.14 0.43 0.35
C GLY A 28 -12.94 1.08 1.01
N LEU A 29 -12.50 0.53 2.15
CA LEU A 29 -11.36 1.04 2.89
C LEU A 29 -10.09 0.32 2.44
N PHE A 30 -9.06 1.12 2.18
CA PHE A 30 -7.70 0.66 1.98
C PHE A 30 -6.80 1.47 2.93
N ASN A 31 -6.14 0.79 3.86
CA ASN A 31 -5.16 1.43 4.73
C ASN A 31 -3.87 0.62 4.75
N PHE A 32 -2.73 1.28 4.66
CA PHE A 32 -1.49 0.70 5.18
C PHE A 32 -1.58 0.64 6.71
N ILE A 33 -1.03 -0.41 7.29
CA ILE A 33 -0.77 -0.52 8.71
C ILE A 33 0.74 -0.43 8.90
N ILE A 34 1.23 0.59 9.59
CA ILE A 34 2.65 0.77 9.90
C ILE A 34 2.79 0.96 11.40
N ASP A 35 3.50 0.07 12.09
CA ASP A 35 3.61 0.02 13.55
C ASP A 35 2.25 0.24 14.23
N ASP A 36 1.26 -0.63 14.02
CA ASP A 36 -0.11 -0.54 14.57
C ASP A 36 -1.01 0.62 14.09
N ARG A 37 -0.48 1.55 13.27
CA ARG A 37 -1.24 2.72 12.80
C ARG A 37 -1.84 2.52 11.43
N LEU A 38 -3.12 2.85 11.30
CA LEU A 38 -3.82 2.91 10.01
C LEU A 38 -3.49 4.22 9.28
N ILE A 39 -3.06 4.09 8.03
CA ILE A 39 -2.72 5.21 7.15
C ILE A 39 -3.53 5.04 5.84
N PRO A 40 -4.43 5.98 5.50
CA PRO A 40 -4.72 7.24 6.20
C PRO A 40 -5.53 7.11 7.50
N GLY A 41 -6.27 6.00 7.70
CA GLY A 41 -7.08 5.79 8.90
C GLY A 41 -8.30 6.71 9.03
N LYS A 42 -8.72 7.39 7.95
CA LYS A 42 -9.80 8.40 7.95
C LYS A 42 -11.17 7.88 7.49
N GLY A 43 -11.33 6.57 7.30
CA GLY A 43 -12.59 5.98 6.81
C GLY A 43 -12.94 6.43 5.38
N ILE A 44 -11.93 6.67 4.56
CA ILE A 44 -12.08 7.10 3.17
C ILE A 44 -12.51 5.90 2.33
N VAL A 45 -13.59 6.06 1.58
CA VAL A 45 -14.01 5.09 0.57
C VAL A 45 -13.19 5.36 -0.69
N THR A 46 -12.39 4.38 -1.09
CA THR A 46 -11.56 4.41 -2.29
C THR A 46 -11.99 3.31 -3.25
N ASP A 47 -11.74 3.52 -4.53
CA ASP A 47 -11.80 2.47 -5.54
C ASP A 47 -10.69 1.43 -5.27
N LEU A 48 -11.09 0.30 -4.69
CA LEU A 48 -10.20 -0.79 -4.33
C LEU A 48 -9.55 -1.42 -5.57
N TYR A 49 -10.25 -1.39 -6.71
CA TYR A 49 -9.65 -1.89 -7.95
C TYR A 49 -8.48 -1.02 -8.35
N VAL A 50 -8.70 0.29 -8.43
CA VAL A 50 -7.70 1.24 -8.91
C VAL A 50 -6.50 1.27 -7.98
N VAL A 51 -6.70 1.40 -6.66
CA VAL A 51 -5.58 1.49 -5.70
C VAL A 51 -4.73 0.21 -5.70
N ILE A 52 -5.34 -0.98 -5.77
CA ILE A 52 -4.59 -2.24 -5.77
C ILE A 52 -3.85 -2.43 -7.09
N SER A 53 -4.49 -2.15 -8.23
CA SER A 53 -3.83 -2.29 -9.53
C SER A 53 -2.67 -1.31 -9.67
N SER A 54 -2.87 -0.03 -9.32
CA SER A 54 -1.81 0.99 -9.36
C SER A 54 -0.62 0.61 -8.48
N LEU A 55 -0.89 0.12 -7.26
CA LEU A 55 0.15 -0.25 -6.32
C LEU A 55 0.96 -1.47 -6.80
N LYS A 56 0.28 -2.51 -7.31
CA LYS A 56 0.94 -3.69 -7.88
C LYS A 56 1.72 -3.34 -9.14
N ASP A 57 1.15 -2.56 -10.04
CA ASP A 57 1.77 -2.21 -11.32
C ASP A 57 3.01 -1.34 -11.10
N SER A 58 2.91 -0.31 -10.24
CA SER A 58 4.06 0.57 -9.92
C SER A 58 5.22 -0.21 -9.30
N LEU A 59 4.95 -1.15 -8.40
CA LEU A 59 5.96 -2.05 -7.84
C LEU A 59 6.56 -2.96 -8.92
N ASN A 60 5.72 -3.76 -9.59
CA ASN A 60 6.19 -4.86 -10.43
C ASN A 60 6.88 -4.39 -11.71
N ASN A 61 6.41 -3.29 -12.32
CA ASN A 61 7.07 -2.70 -13.49
C ASN A 61 8.50 -2.30 -13.16
N LYS A 62 8.72 -1.73 -11.97
CA LYS A 62 10.04 -1.26 -11.56
C LYS A 62 10.95 -2.37 -11.06
N LEU A 63 10.42 -3.39 -10.41
CA LEU A 63 11.20 -4.59 -10.10
C LEU A 63 11.69 -5.30 -11.37
N ALA A 64 10.88 -5.30 -12.45
CA ALA A 64 11.26 -5.89 -13.73
C ALA A 64 12.40 -5.13 -14.44
N ASP A 65 12.44 -3.80 -14.30
CA ASP A 65 13.51 -2.94 -14.82
C ASP A 65 14.85 -3.12 -14.06
N GLY A 66 14.81 -3.78 -12.90
CA GLY A 66 15.93 -3.96 -11.99
C GLY A 66 15.95 -2.90 -10.88
N VAL A 67 16.38 -3.35 -9.70
CA VAL A 67 16.49 -2.50 -8.51
C VAL A 67 17.93 -2.02 -8.36
N ILE A 68 18.09 -0.71 -8.17
CA ILE A 68 19.37 -0.09 -7.83
C ILE A 68 19.31 0.30 -6.35
N ASP A 69 20.31 -0.12 -5.57
CA ASP A 69 20.38 0.23 -4.16
C ASP A 69 20.68 1.73 -4.02
N ILE A 70 19.89 2.42 -3.20
CA ILE A 70 20.19 3.79 -2.74
C ILE A 70 21.21 3.78 -1.59
N GLY A 71 21.51 2.60 -1.03
CA GLY A 71 22.47 2.45 0.06
C GLY A 71 22.01 3.12 1.35
N GLU A 72 22.99 3.53 2.15
CA GLU A 72 22.80 4.11 3.48
C GLU A 72 22.58 5.65 3.43
N ILE A 73 22.14 6.22 2.29
CA ILE A 73 21.88 7.67 2.17
C ILE A 73 20.84 8.09 3.23
N PRO A 74 21.16 9.05 4.12
CA PRO A 74 20.23 9.55 5.14
C PRO A 74 18.94 10.10 4.53
N LEU A 75 17.80 9.96 5.23
CA LEU A 75 16.51 10.50 4.77
C LEU A 75 16.58 12.00 4.44
N ASP A 76 17.27 12.78 5.27
CA ASP A 76 17.39 14.23 5.10
C ASP A 76 18.20 14.63 3.84
N ASP A 77 18.96 13.69 3.27
CA ASP A 77 19.74 13.90 2.04
C ASP A 77 18.98 13.46 0.77
N LEU A 78 17.79 12.86 0.91
CA LEU A 78 16.93 12.48 -0.22
C LEU A 78 15.95 13.62 -0.56
N ASP A 79 15.97 14.07 -1.82
CA ASP A 79 15.08 15.14 -2.29
C ASP A 79 13.76 14.59 -2.86
N PHE A 80 12.68 14.70 -2.09
CA PHE A 80 11.31 14.33 -2.52
C PHE A 80 10.51 15.49 -3.14
N SER A 81 11.09 16.69 -3.25
CA SER A 81 10.36 17.91 -3.64
C SER A 81 9.81 17.90 -5.07
N ASN A 82 10.39 17.06 -5.93
CA ASN A 82 10.01 16.88 -7.33
C ASN A 82 9.53 15.44 -7.61
N GLY A 83 8.99 14.76 -6.60
CA GLY A 83 8.56 13.36 -6.69
C GLY A 83 9.60 12.39 -6.13
N ALA A 84 9.64 11.16 -6.67
CA ALA A 84 10.57 10.15 -6.17
C ALA A 84 12.04 10.50 -6.48
N PRO A 85 12.94 10.44 -5.49
CA PRO A 85 14.37 10.55 -5.71
C PRO A 85 14.91 9.50 -6.71
N GLU A 86 16.11 9.72 -7.24
CA GLU A 86 16.75 8.75 -8.11
C GLU A 86 16.89 7.38 -7.40
N ASN A 87 16.55 6.30 -8.12
CA ASN A 87 16.57 4.91 -7.63
C ASN A 87 15.59 4.61 -6.46
N VAL A 88 14.69 5.54 -6.15
CA VAL A 88 13.56 5.33 -5.25
C VAL A 88 12.30 5.09 -6.09
N LEU A 89 11.59 3.99 -5.82
CA LEU A 89 10.32 3.70 -6.49
C LEU A 89 9.22 4.56 -5.89
N TRP A 90 8.40 5.18 -6.74
CA TRP A 90 7.09 5.66 -6.32
C TRP A 90 6.11 4.49 -6.27
N LEU A 91 5.47 4.30 -5.11
CA LEU A 91 4.37 3.35 -4.94
C LEU A 91 3.07 4.10 -5.19
N ASP A 92 2.47 3.88 -6.36
CA ASP A 92 1.25 4.57 -6.76
C ASP A 92 0.06 4.04 -5.95
N VAL A 93 -0.38 4.86 -5.00
CA VAL A 93 -1.52 4.60 -4.13
C VAL A 93 -2.78 5.34 -4.57
N SER A 94 -2.80 5.86 -5.81
CA SER A 94 -3.94 6.50 -6.44
C SER A 94 -4.58 7.56 -5.53
N GLU A 95 -5.89 7.46 -5.31
CA GLU A 95 -6.73 8.38 -4.54
C GLU A 95 -6.21 8.64 -3.11
N LEU A 96 -5.39 7.77 -2.51
CA LEU A 96 -4.82 8.05 -1.18
C LEU A 96 -3.92 9.30 -1.19
N SER A 97 -3.30 9.62 -2.33
CA SER A 97 -2.48 10.82 -2.50
C SER A 97 -3.28 12.11 -2.37
N ASP A 98 -4.56 12.12 -2.77
CA ASP A 98 -5.47 13.27 -2.58
C ASP A 98 -5.74 13.57 -1.10
N TYR A 99 -5.47 12.61 -0.21
CA TYR A 99 -5.56 12.74 1.25
C TYR A 99 -4.21 12.96 1.92
N GLY A 100 -3.19 13.31 1.13
CA GLY A 100 -1.84 13.62 1.58
C GLY A 100 -1.00 12.38 1.89
N CYS A 101 -1.43 11.19 1.46
CA CYS A 101 -0.73 9.94 1.70
C CYS A 101 0.04 9.49 0.45
N VAL A 102 1.36 9.50 0.54
CA VAL A 102 2.25 9.07 -0.55
C VAL A 102 3.30 8.12 0.00
N PHE A 103 3.73 7.17 -0.83
CA PHE A 103 4.61 6.08 -0.45
C PHE A 103 5.69 5.89 -1.50
N TRP A 104 6.88 5.53 -1.04
CA TRP A 104 8.02 5.21 -1.88
C TRP A 104 8.83 4.06 -1.31
N LEU A 105 9.57 3.38 -2.17
CA LEU A 105 10.38 2.23 -1.81
C LEU A 105 11.81 2.37 -2.34
N GLY A 106 12.76 2.53 -1.43
CA GLY A 106 14.18 2.41 -1.71
C GLY A 106 14.72 1.03 -1.29
N PHE A 107 15.95 0.74 -1.71
CA PHE A 107 16.61 -0.52 -1.38
C PHE A 107 18.04 -0.28 -0.90
N ASP A 108 18.45 -1.09 0.06
CA ASP A 108 19.83 -1.13 0.55
C ASP A 108 20.21 -2.57 0.87
N ARG A 109 20.92 -3.23 -0.04
CA ARG A 109 21.43 -4.59 0.08
C ARG A 109 20.34 -5.59 0.47
N GLY A 110 20.27 -5.91 1.77
CA GLY A 110 19.35 -6.86 2.37
C GLY A 110 18.08 -6.22 2.93
N PHE A 111 17.85 -4.93 2.68
CA PHE A 111 16.75 -4.15 3.24
C PHE A 111 15.94 -3.42 2.17
N GLU A 112 14.67 -3.22 2.51
CA GLU A 112 13.73 -2.31 1.86
C GLU A 112 13.52 -1.11 2.77
N ARG A 113 13.58 0.09 2.21
CA ARG A 113 13.39 1.37 2.90
C ARG A 113 12.08 1.97 2.42
N LEU A 114 11.02 1.81 3.22
CA LEU A 114 9.70 2.37 2.96
C LEU A 114 9.66 3.82 3.45
N PHE A 115 9.55 4.75 2.50
CA PHE A 115 9.33 6.16 2.80
C PHE A 115 7.86 6.48 2.62
N TYR A 116 7.31 7.35 3.46
CA TYR A 116 5.94 7.78 3.31
C TYR A 116 5.67 9.15 3.94
N SER A 117 4.65 9.82 3.43
CA SER A 117 4.08 11.02 4.02
C SER A 117 2.60 10.81 4.27
N THR A 118 2.05 11.50 5.26
CA THR A 118 0.61 11.52 5.57
C THR A 118 0.07 12.95 5.66
N ASP A 119 0.85 13.94 5.21
CA ASP A 119 0.59 15.37 5.41
C ASP A 119 0.90 16.21 4.16
N PHE A 120 0.74 15.63 2.97
CA PHE A 120 1.02 16.26 1.68
C PHE A 120 2.51 16.60 1.54
N GLU A 121 3.37 15.62 1.83
CA GLU A 121 4.82 15.68 1.59
C GLU A 121 5.53 16.73 2.44
N LYS A 122 4.88 17.24 3.50
CA LYS A 122 5.49 18.20 4.43
C LYS A 122 6.46 17.51 5.37
N THR A 123 6.13 16.29 5.78
CA THR A 123 7.02 15.41 6.54
C THR A 123 7.12 14.06 5.84
N ILE A 124 8.35 13.58 5.71
CA ILE A 124 8.66 12.24 5.22
C ILE A 124 9.08 11.39 6.42
N GLN A 125 8.55 10.18 6.50
CA GLN A 125 8.87 9.18 7.50
C GLN A 125 9.54 8.00 6.81
N GLU A 126 10.37 7.27 7.54
CA GLU A 126 11.07 6.09 7.05
C GLU A 126 10.84 4.88 7.95
N LYS A 127 10.67 3.72 7.32
CA LYS A 127 10.74 2.40 7.93
C LYS A 127 11.64 1.48 7.13
N ILE A 128 12.41 0.66 7.83
CA ILE A 128 13.36 -0.26 7.23
C ILE A 128 12.90 -1.68 7.53
N TYR A 129 12.75 -2.49 6.48
CA TYR A 129 12.31 -3.88 6.55
C TYR A 129 13.32 -4.80 5.89
N PRO A 130 13.36 -6.10 6.24
CA PRO A 130 14.10 -7.08 5.45
C PRO A 130 13.62 -7.09 3.99
N LYS A 131 14.54 -7.27 3.04
CA LYS A 131 14.22 -7.29 1.61
C LYS A 131 13.16 -8.33 1.27
N GLY A 132 12.23 -7.95 0.39
CA GLY A 132 11.07 -8.72 -0.02
C GLY A 132 9.89 -8.66 0.96
N THR A 133 9.92 -7.80 1.97
CA THR A 133 8.80 -7.67 2.93
C THR A 133 7.65 -6.90 2.29
N ILE A 134 7.92 -5.70 1.79
CA ILE A 134 6.95 -4.84 1.10
C ILE A 134 6.50 -5.49 -0.21
N GLU A 135 7.44 -6.07 -0.97
CA GLU A 135 7.10 -6.80 -2.20
C GLU A 135 6.10 -7.93 -1.94
N LYS A 136 6.39 -8.82 -0.98
CA LYS A 136 5.49 -9.93 -0.65
C LYS A 136 4.16 -9.44 -0.12
N LEU A 137 4.15 -8.37 0.67
CA LEU A 137 2.92 -7.78 1.19
C LEU A 137 2.02 -7.30 0.04
N ILE A 138 2.54 -6.47 -0.86
CA ILE A 138 1.78 -5.94 -2.00
C ILE A 138 1.33 -7.07 -2.94
N ASN A 139 2.22 -8.02 -3.25
CA ASN A 139 1.89 -9.15 -4.13
C ASN A 139 0.95 -10.17 -3.47
N SER A 140 0.79 -10.14 -2.14
CA SER A 140 -0.21 -10.95 -1.42
C SER A 140 -1.61 -10.32 -1.39
N LEU A 141 -1.75 -9.07 -1.84
CA LEU A 141 -3.07 -8.50 -2.10
C LEU A 141 -3.79 -9.36 -3.16
N PRO A 142 -5.08 -9.67 -2.97
CA PRO A 142 -5.86 -10.30 -4.02
C PRO A 142 -5.92 -9.40 -5.27
N ASP A 143 -6.14 -9.99 -6.44
CA ASP A 143 -6.47 -9.16 -7.60
C ASP A 143 -7.85 -8.57 -7.39
N ALA A 144 -8.05 -7.35 -7.88
CA ALA A 144 -9.29 -6.64 -7.66
C ALA A 144 -10.54 -7.30 -8.27
N LYS A 145 -10.34 -8.15 -9.28
CA LYS A 145 -11.40 -8.97 -9.88
C LYS A 145 -11.82 -10.16 -9.00
N ASP A 146 -11.01 -10.55 -8.03
CA ASP A 146 -11.22 -11.75 -7.20
C ASP A 146 -12.00 -11.46 -5.91
N PHE A 147 -12.41 -10.20 -5.69
CA PHE A 147 -13.26 -9.81 -4.57
C PHE A 147 -14.69 -10.31 -4.79
N ILE A 148 -15.18 -11.12 -3.84
CA ILE A 148 -16.57 -11.58 -3.82
C ILE A 148 -17.28 -11.07 -2.57
N ILE A 149 -18.46 -10.49 -2.78
CA ILE A 149 -19.31 -10.04 -1.69
C ILE A 149 -20.16 -11.21 -1.20
N ARG A 150 -20.08 -11.50 0.10
CA ARG A 150 -21.11 -12.30 0.77
C ARG A 150 -21.99 -11.37 1.61
N ARG A 151 -23.21 -11.13 1.14
CA ARG A 151 -24.25 -10.45 1.93
C ARG A 151 -24.97 -11.47 2.80
N ILE A 152 -24.89 -11.31 4.12
CA ILE A 152 -25.67 -12.11 5.07
C ILE A 152 -26.83 -11.26 5.57
N ASN A 153 -28.05 -11.75 5.38
CA ASN A 153 -29.30 -11.15 5.92
C ASN A 153 -29.58 -9.68 5.54
N LYS A 154 -29.02 -9.17 4.44
CA LYS A 154 -29.18 -7.77 3.94
C LYS A 154 -28.63 -6.65 4.86
N GLU A 155 -28.12 -6.99 6.04
CA GLU A 155 -27.59 -6.03 7.02
C GLU A 155 -26.07 -6.14 7.22
N VAL A 156 -25.47 -7.29 6.85
CA VAL A 156 -24.04 -7.54 7.04
C VAL A 156 -23.37 -7.73 5.68
N THR A 157 -22.43 -6.83 5.36
CA THR A 157 -21.50 -6.97 4.24
C THR A 157 -20.22 -7.60 4.76
N ILE A 158 -19.81 -8.74 4.18
CA ILE A 158 -18.53 -9.37 4.44
C ILE A 158 -17.72 -9.34 3.16
N THR A 159 -16.51 -8.80 3.25
CA THR A 159 -15.49 -8.94 2.21
C THR A 159 -14.88 -10.34 2.28
N ASP A 160 -14.94 -11.08 1.17
CA ASP A 160 -14.33 -12.40 1.02
C ASP A 160 -13.49 -12.41 -0.27
N VAL A 161 -12.50 -13.29 -0.31
CA VAL A 161 -11.60 -13.45 -1.46
C VAL A 161 -11.78 -14.86 -2.01
N THR A 162 -12.08 -14.99 -3.30
CA THR A 162 -12.10 -16.31 -3.94
C THR A 162 -10.68 -16.82 -4.13
N VAL A 163 -10.41 -18.01 -3.59
CA VAL A 163 -9.18 -18.79 -3.85
C VAL A 163 -9.43 -19.76 -4.99
#